data_AF-A0ABD4UQE4-F1
#
_entry.id   AF-A0ABD4UQE4-F1
#
_cell.length_a   1.000
_cell.length_b   1.000
_cell.length_c   1.000
_cell.angle_alpha   90.00
_cell.angle_beta   90.00
_cell.angle_gamma   90.00
#
_symmetry.space_group_name_H-M   'P 1'
#
loop_
_entity.id
_entity.type
_entity.pdbx_description
1 polymer ?
#
loop_
_entity_poly.entity_id
_entity_poly.type
_entity_poly.pdbx_seq_one_letter_code
_entity_poly.pdbx_strand_id
1 'polypeptide(L)' 'MNIHPVIASFEHQAKILDVTGDKENSDDAIALLAGWIDLSLERLNETDVSTLVRIGGLLYRDGLNRRNAAQSDR' A
#
# COMPACT_ATOMS: atom_id res chain seq x y z
N MET A 1 12.08 -16.47 15.28
CA MET A 1 11.20 -15.29 15.38
C MET A 1 9.93 -15.63 14.63
N ASN A 2 8.76 -15.62 15.29
CA ASN A 2 7.50 -15.99 14.64
C ASN A 2 6.94 -14.76 13.92
N ILE A 3 6.99 -14.72 12.59
CA ILE A 3 6.49 -13.61 11.78
C ILE A 3 4.95 -13.66 11.81
N HIS A 4 4.29 -12.50 11.93
CA HIS A 4 2.84 -12.43 11.90
C HIS A 4 2.29 -13.02 10.58
N PRO A 5 1.29 -13.91 10.58
CA PRO A 5 0.86 -14.62 9.37
C PRO A 5 0.49 -13.70 8.19
N VAL A 6 -0.17 -12.57 8.47
CA VAL A 6 -0.52 -11.59 7.43
C VAL A 6 0.71 -10.91 6.82
N ILE A 7 1.77 -10.67 7.62
CA ILE A 7 3.02 -10.12 7.11
C ILE A 7 3.70 -11.14 6.19
N ALA A 8 3.67 -12.43 6.56
CA ALA A 8 4.19 -13.49 5.70
C ALA A 8 3.43 -13.58 4.36
N SER A 9 2.12 -13.34 4.35
CA SER A 9 1.34 -13.23 3.11
C SER A 9 1.77 -12.04 2.25
N PHE A 10 2.06 -10.88 2.85
CA PHE A 10 2.59 -9.72 2.12
C PHE A 10 3.96 -10.02 1.50
N GLU A 11 4.86 -10.66 2.25
CA GLU A 11 6.17 -11.09 1.72
C GLU A 11 6.02 -12.08 0.56
N HIS A 12 5.07 -13.00 0.66
CA HIS A 12 4.81 -13.96 -0.42
C HIS A 12 4.27 -13.26 -1.67
N GLN A 13 3.31 -12.35 -1.52
CA GLN A 13 2.76 -11.59 -2.64
C GLN A 13 3.82 -10.71 -3.32
N ALA A 14 4.68 -10.06 -2.55
CA ALA A 14 5.79 -9.27 -3.09
C ALA A 14 6.71 -10.12 -3.99
N LYS A 15 7.06 -11.33 -3.54
CA LYS A 15 7.87 -12.28 -4.33
C LYS A 15 7.16 -12.70 -5.63
N ILE A 16 5.85 -12.87 -5.61
CA ILE A 16 5.08 -13.18 -6.82
C ILE A 16 5.18 -12.02 -7.81
N LEU A 17 4.94 -10.79 -7.35
CA LEU A 17 5.01 -9.58 -8.19
C LEU A 17 6.40 -9.42 -8.84
N ASP A 18 7.46 -9.66 -8.07
CA ASP A 18 8.85 -9.65 -8.56
C ASP A 18 9.06 -10.69 -9.67
N VAL A 19 8.58 -11.93 -9.47
CA VAL A 19 8.73 -13.04 -10.44
C VAL A 19 7.91 -12.79 -11.71
N THR A 20 6.72 -12.20 -11.59
CA THR A 20 5.88 -11.88 -12.74
C THR A 20 6.36 -10.65 -13.51
N GLY A 21 7.34 -9.92 -12.98
CA GLY A 21 7.83 -8.68 -13.58
C GLY A 21 6.78 -7.58 -13.56
N ASP A 22 5.94 -7.57 -12.52
CA ASP A 22 4.92 -6.56 -12.33
C ASP A 22 5.55 -5.16 -12.23
N LYS A 23 4.87 -4.15 -12.76
CA LYS A 23 5.38 -2.77 -12.86
C LYS A 23 4.55 -1.78 -12.05
N GLU A 24 3.51 -2.24 -11.35
CA GLU A 24 2.74 -1.39 -10.45
C GLU A 24 3.67 -0.84 -9.38
N ASN A 25 3.57 0.45 -9.16
CA ASN A 25 4.35 1.15 -8.17
C ASN A 25 3.49 1.49 -6.95
N SER A 26 4.09 2.19 -5.97
CA SER A 26 3.39 2.54 -4.74
C SER A 26 2.18 3.46 -4.98
N ASP A 27 2.19 4.32 -6.00
CA ASP A 27 1.05 5.18 -6.34
C ASP A 27 -0.12 4.34 -6.92
N ASP A 28 0.18 3.33 -7.74
CA ASP A 28 -0.83 2.38 -8.26
C ASP A 28 -1.49 1.59 -7.12
N ALA A 29 -0.68 1.08 -6.19
CA ALA A 29 -1.18 0.39 -5.00
C ALA A 29 -2.06 1.28 -4.11
N ILE A 30 -1.74 2.58 -3.98
CA ILE A 30 -2.56 3.55 -3.24
C ILE A 30 -3.90 3.77 -3.96
N ALA A 31 -3.89 3.87 -5.28
CA ALA A 31 -5.11 4.01 -6.08
C ALA A 31 -6.01 2.77 -5.93
N LEU A 32 -5.43 1.56 -5.96
CA LEU A 32 -6.14 0.30 -5.71
C LEU A 32 -6.78 0.29 -4.31
N LEU A 33 -6.04 0.70 -3.28
CA LEU A 33 -6.57 0.81 -1.91
C LEU A 33 -7.74 1.80 -1.83
N ALA A 34 -7.60 2.99 -2.42
CA ALA A 34 -8.64 4.01 -2.42
C ALA A 34 -9.92 3.53 -3.13
N GLY A 35 -9.78 2.91 -4.30
CA GLY A 35 -10.91 2.34 -5.03
C GLY A 35 -11.58 1.20 -4.28
N TRP A 36 -10.81 0.33 -3.61
CA TRP A 36 -11.37 -0.74 -2.80
C TRP A 36 -12.15 -0.22 -1.58
N ILE A 37 -11.63 0.82 -0.91
CA ILE A 37 -12.32 1.47 0.22
C ILE A 37 -13.67 2.01 -0.26
N ASP A 38 -13.69 2.75 -1.37
CA ASP A 38 -14.92 3.34 -1.94
C ASP A 38 -15.97 2.26 -2.24
N LEU A 39 -15.56 1.17 -2.90
CA LEU A 39 -16.42 0.02 -3.21
C LEU A 39 -16.90 -0.74 -1.97
N SER A 40 -16.18 -0.64 -0.85
CA SER A 40 -16.44 -1.41 0.37
C SER A 40 -17.09 -0.58 1.48
N LEU A 41 -17.38 0.71 1.25
CA LEU A 41 -17.88 1.64 2.28
C LEU A 41 -19.09 1.10 3.04
N GLU A 42 -20.03 0.43 2.37
CA GLU A 42 -21.23 -0.14 3.00
C GLU A 42 -20.93 -1.28 4.00
N ARG A 43 -19.74 -1.90 3.90
CA ARG A 43 -19.31 -3.02 4.74
C ARG A 43 -18.31 -2.61 5.82
N LEU A 44 -17.75 -1.42 5.71
CA LEU A 44 -16.75 -0.89 6.63
C LEU A 44 -17.42 -0.02 7.69
N ASN A 45 -17.00 -0.17 8.94
CA ASN A 45 -17.37 0.81 9.96
C ASN A 45 -16.40 2.01 9.93
N GLU A 46 -16.73 3.07 10.66
CA GLU A 46 -15.92 4.30 10.71
C GLU A 46 -14.48 4.05 11.19
N THR A 47 -14.27 3.11 12.12
CA THR A 47 -12.95 2.75 12.64
C THR A 47 -12.12 2.03 11.57
N ASP A 48 -12.74 1.16 10.78
CA ASP A 48 -12.09 0.48 9.65
C ASP A 48 -11.64 1.50 8.60
N VAL A 49 -12.56 2.40 8.20
CA VAL A 49 -12.26 3.47 7.23
C VAL A 49 -11.13 4.36 7.73
N SER A 50 -11.20 4.82 8.99
CA SER A 50 -10.15 5.66 9.59
C SER A 50 -8.79 4.96 9.60
N THR A 51 -8.76 3.67 9.92
CA THR A 51 -7.53 2.86 9.91
C THR A 51 -6.95 2.72 8.50
N LEU A 52 -7.79 2.40 7.52
CA LEU A 52 -7.38 2.22 6.13
C LEU A 52 -6.91 3.54 5.49
N VAL A 53 -7.61 4.64 5.74
CA VAL A 53 -7.19 5.98 5.30
C VAL A 53 -5.86 6.37 5.93
N ARG A 54 -5.63 6.06 7.22
CA ARG A 54 -4.34 6.27 7.87
C ARG A 54 -3.22 5.46 7.19
N ILE A 55 -3.47 4.20 6.85
CA ILE A 55 -2.49 3.36 6.11
C ILE A 55 -2.18 4.00 4.75
N GLY A 56 -3.20 4.36 3.97
CA GLY A 56 -3.03 5.03 2.67
C GLY A 56 -2.24 6.33 2.77
N GLY A 57 -2.53 7.16 3.78
CA GLY A 57 -1.79 8.42 4.02
C GLY A 57 -0.32 8.20 4.39
N LEU A 58 0.01 7.16 5.15
CA LEU A 58 1.40 6.79 5.46
C LEU A 58 2.16 6.36 4.20
N LEU A 59 1.54 5.52 3.36
CA LEU A 59 2.13 5.06 2.09
C LEU A 59 2.34 6.22 1.12
N TYR A 60 1.35 7.11 1.00
CA TYR A 60 1.42 8.29 0.13
C TYR A 60 2.55 9.23 0.54
N ARG A 61 2.69 9.51 1.84
CA ARG A 61 3.78 10.34 2.38
C ARG A 61 5.15 9.70 2.11
N ASP A 62 5.28 8.39 2.30
CA ASP A 62 6.54 7.69 2.02
C ASP A 62 6.92 7.74 0.54
N GLY A 63 5.94 7.55 -0.36
CA GLY A 63 6.14 7.71 -1.81
C GLY A 63 6.59 9.13 -2.18
N LEU A 64 5.96 10.17 -1.60
CA LEU A 64 6.38 11.56 -1.78
C LEU A 64 7.82 11.79 -1.34
N ASN A 65 8.20 11.30 -0.16
CA ASN A 65 9.55 11.43 0.36
C ASN A 65 10.59 10.78 -0.57
N ARG A 66 10.29 9.58 -1.08
CA ARG A 66 11.16 8.87 -2.04
C ARG A 66 11.33 9.66 -3.35
N ARG A 67 10.25 10.23 -3.89
CA ARG A 67 10.31 11.07 -5.10
C ARG A 67 11.13 12.34 -4.88
N ASN A 68 10.91 13.02 -3.76
CA ASN A 68 11.62 14.26 -3.43
C ASN A 68 13.12 14.01 -3.20
N ALA A 69 13.47 12.89 -2.55
CA ALA A 69 14.86 12.47 -2.40
C ALA A 69 15.52 12.19 -3.77
N ALA A 70 14.85 11.43 -4.63
CA ALA A 70 15.34 11.12 -5.97
C ALA A 70 15.48 12.35 -6.88
N GLN A 71 14.73 13.42 -6.63
CA GLN A 71 14.87 14.70 -7.33
C GLN A 71 15.97 15.59 -6.78
N SER A 72 16.34 15.42 -5.50
CA SER A 72 17.41 16.20 -4.85
C SER A 72 18.81 15.71 -5.20
N ASP A 73 18.94 14.44 -5.62
CA ASP A 73 20.20 13.80 -6.04
C ASP A 73 20.51 14.00 -7.56
N ARG A 74 19.69 14.78 -8.28
CA ARG A 74 19.85 15.11 -9.70
C ARG A 74 20.31 16.55 -9.89
#